data_AF-R8W5H6-F1
#
_entry.id   AF-R8W5H6-F1
#
_cell.length_a   1.000
_cell.length_b   1.000
_cell.length_c   1.000
_cell.angle_alpha   90.00
_cell.angle_beta   90.00
_cell.angle_gamma   90.00
#
_symmetry.space_group_name_H-M   'P 1'
#
loop_
_entity.id
_entity.type
_entity.pdbx_description
1 polymer ?
#
loop_
_entity_poly.entity_id
_entity_poly.type
_entity_poly.pdbx_seq_one_letter_code
_entity_poly.pdbx_strand_id
1 'polypeptide(L)' 'MKAVQIKSYSKAINTILSNIPKPQISDSEVLIQIKTAAVNPVDLRIVTGEE' A
#
# COMPACT_ATOMS: atom_id res chain seq x y z
N MET A 1 -6.17 -4.44 -10.66
CA MET A 1 -4.72 -4.41 -10.36
C MET A 1 -4.47 -5.07 -9.02
N LYS A 2 -3.25 -5.56 -8.77
CA LYS A 2 -2.87 -6.14 -7.47
C LYS A 2 -2.33 -5.04 -6.56
N ALA A 3 -2.74 -5.02 -5.30
CA ALA A 3 -2.26 -4.09 -4.29
C ALA A 3 -2.07 -4.80 -2.94
N VAL A 4 -1.00 -4.46 -2.24
CA VAL A 4 -0.79 -4.87 -0.85
C VAL A 4 -1.51 -3.87 0.06
N GLN A 5 -2.35 -4.36 0.96
CA GLN A 5 -3.16 -3.52 1.86
C GLN A 5 -2.97 -3.93 3.33
N ILE A 6 -3.05 -2.93 4.20
CA ILE A 6 -3.13 -3.07 5.65
C ILE A 6 -4.60 -2.85 6.03
N LYS A 7 -5.27 -3.87 6.61
CA LYS A 7 -6.68 -3.74 7.00
C LYS A 7 -6.88 -3.25 8.43
N SER A 8 -5.91 -3.51 9.30
CA SER A 8 -5.91 -3.10 10.70
C SER A 8 -4.48 -3.08 11.22
N TYR A 9 -4.21 -2.20 12.18
CA TYR A 9 -2.93 -2.22 12.90
C TYR A 9 -2.83 -3.44 13.81
N SER A 10 -1.62 -3.99 13.92
CA SER A 10 -1.32 -5.14 14.78
C SER A 10 0.16 -5.15 15.12
N LYS A 11 0.56 -5.60 16.31
CA LYS A 11 2.00 -5.77 16.62
C LYS A 11 2.68 -6.86 15.79
N ALA A 12 1.93 -7.63 15.00
CA ALA A 12 2.45 -8.53 13.97
C ALA A 12 2.31 -7.93 12.57
N ILE A 13 3.27 -8.23 11.69
CA ILE A 13 3.25 -7.78 10.28
C ILE A 13 2.15 -8.54 9.53
N ASN A 14 1.03 -7.86 9.28
CA ASN A 14 -0.11 -8.42 8.57
C ASN A 14 -0.44 -7.57 7.34
N THR A 15 -0.22 -8.13 6.16
CA THR A 15 -0.58 -7.49 4.89
C THR A 15 -1.34 -8.47 4.00
N ILE A 16 -2.22 -7.95 3.14
CA ILE A 16 -3.06 -8.75 2.25
C ILE A 16 -2.83 -8.29 0.82
N LEU A 17 -2.47 -9.22 -0.06
CA LEU A 17 -2.47 -8.99 -1.49
C LEU A 17 -3.89 -9.16 -2.04
N SER A 18 -4.48 -8.08 -2.52
CA SER A 18 -5.84 -8.07 -3.06
C SER A 18 -5.86 -7.57 -4.50
N ASN A 19 -6.86 -8.02 -5.25
CA ASN A 19 -7.23 -7.37 -6.51
C ASN A 19 -8.17 -6.19 -6.23
N ILE A 20 -7.85 -5.03 -6.79
CA ILE A 20 -8.66 -3.82 -6.73
C ILE A 20 -8.88 -3.22 -8.13
N PRO A 21 -9.93 -2.41 -8.35
CA PRO A 21 -10.14 -1.74 -9.64
C PRO A 21 -8.95 -0.84 -10.03
N LYS A 22 -8.76 -0.62 -11.33
CA LYS A 22 -7.75 0.34 -11.83
C LYS A 22 -8.27 1.77 -11.58
N PRO A 23 -7.49 2.67 -10.95
CA PRO A 23 -7.88 4.06 -10.74
C PRO A 23 -8.15 4.78 -12.07
N GLN A 24 -9.10 5.71 -12.04
CA GLN A 24 -9.30 6.72 -13.09
C GLN A 24 -8.65 8.04 -12.61
N ILE A 25 -8.13 8.84 -13.53
CA ILE A 25 -7.49 10.12 -13.22
C ILE A 25 -8.26 11.28 -13.84
N SER A 26 -8.21 12.43 -13.17
CA SER A 26 -8.67 13.72 -13.68
C SER A 26 -7.53 14.48 -14.38
N ASP A 27 -7.83 15.65 -14.96
CA ASP A 27 -6.90 16.44 -15.77
C ASP A 27 -5.61 16.85 -15.02
N SER A 28 -5.63 16.87 -13.69
CA SER A 28 -4.49 17.29 -12.85
C SER A 28 -3.80 16.13 -12.12
N GLU A 29 -4.06 14.88 -12.51
CA GLU A 29 -3.51 13.68 -11.87
C GLU A 29 -2.68 12.85 -12.85
N VAL A 30 -1.74 12.07 -12.30
CA VAL A 30 -0.88 11.17 -13.10
C VAL A 30 -1.02 9.75 -12.60
N LEU A 31 -1.39 8.83 -13.49
CA LEU A 31 -1.44 7.41 -13.20
C LEU A 31 -0.10 6.74 -13.51
N ILE A 32 0.54 6.17 -12.50
CA ILE A 32 1.85 5.53 -12.62
C ILE A 32 1.71 4.01 -12.56
N GLN A 33 2.32 3.30 -13.51
CA GLN A 33 2.49 1.86 -13.45
C GLN A 33 3.75 1.51 -12.65
N ILE A 34 3.56 0.93 -11.46
CA ILE A 34 4.66 0.55 -10.58
C ILE A 34 5.36 -0.71 -11.13
N LYS A 35 6.68 -0.63 -11.35
CA LYS A 35 7.54 -1.78 -11.64
C LYS A 35 8.13 -2.39 -10.37
N THR A 36 8.50 -1.54 -9.41
CA THR A 36 9.14 -1.90 -8.14
C THR A 36 8.78 -0.90 -7.06
N ALA A 37 8.69 -1.36 -5.82
CA ALA A 37 8.60 -0.53 -4.61
C ALA A 37 9.52 -1.13 -3.54
N ALA A 38 10.15 -0.29 -2.73
CA ALA A 38 11.00 -0.70 -1.62
C ALA A 38 10.26 -0.56 -0.28
N VAL A 39 10.73 -1.26 0.75
CA VAL A 39 10.25 -1.14 2.12
C VAL A 39 11.22 -0.26 2.90
N ASN A 40 10.69 0.77 3.54
CA ASN A 40 11.38 1.67 4.44
C ASN A 40 11.02 1.35 5.90
N PRO A 41 11.84 1.78 6.89
CA PRO A 41 11.51 1.58 8.31
C PRO A 41 10.16 2.18 8.73
N VAL A 42 9.72 3.27 8.08
CA VAL A 42 8.40 3.87 8.36
C VAL A 42 7.24 2.95 7.94
N ASP A 43 7.42 2.16 6.87
CA ASP A 43 6.39 1.22 6.42
C ASP A 43 6.15 0.13 7.49
N LEU A 44 7.22 -0.31 8.16
CA LEU A 44 7.11 -1.25 9.28
C LEU A 44 6.32 -0.65 10.44
N ARG A 45 6.60 0.60 10.82
CA ARG A 45 5.86 1.31 11.89
C ARG A 45 4.39 1.49 11.56
N ILE A 46 4.08 1.79 10.29
CA ILE A 46 2.69 1.92 9.81
C ILE A 46 1.98 0.56 9.90
N VAL A 47 2.61 -0.53 9.48
CA VAL A 47 2.01 -1.87 9.57
C VAL A 47 1.83 -2.29 11.03
N THR A 48 2.77 -1.96 11.92
CA THR A 48 2.73 -2.37 13.32
C THR A 48 1.92 -1.46 14.25
N GLY A 49 1.56 -0.25 13.79
CA GLY A 49 0.91 0.76 14.63
C GLY A 49 1.78 1.14 15.82
N GLU A 50 3.06 1.42 15.57
CA GLU A 50 4.00 1.94 16.58
C GLU A 50 3.91 3.47 16.65
N GLU A 51 3.91 3.99 17.88
CA GLU A 51 3.96 5.44 18.21
C GLU A 51 5.42 5.89 18.41
#